data_AF-A0A952NDI7-F1
#
_entry.id   AF-A0A952NDI7-F1
#
_cell.length_a   1.000
_cell.length_b   1.000
_cell.length_c   1.000
_cell.angle_alpha   90.00
_cell.angle_beta   90.00
_cell.angle_gamma   90.00
#
_symmetry.space_group_name_H-M   'P 1'
#
loop_
_entity.id
_entity.type
_entity.pdbx_description
1 polymer ?
#
loop_
_entity_poly.entity_id
_entity_poly.type
_entity_poly.pdbx_seq_one_letter_code
_entity_poly.pdbx_strand_id
1 'polypeptide(L)'
;MNKKSNVLQFPKEQSTRVRVHERARGRHRAVLAMSILSILMMSVLSNQWLTRPETSGHSGGRGIASFSPTDVKSEINWEHRLARELASGQGLDAHLGVKPSLRDELIYGALEGRYGVKVAAGEKIESLEFINSGTETSPLVVKDRAGFLLRFSGAFAVSFTEVGLAERQDAAGETWNLVGADRTIVGQALFHLDDRGRLSSLVIKK
;
A
#
# COMPACT_ATOMS: atom_id res chain seq x y z
N MET A 1 -83.86 2.24 57.16
CA MET A 1 -83.09 2.93 56.11
C MET A 1 -81.71 2.28 56.06
N ASN A 2 -81.38 1.49 55.03
CA ASN A 2 -80.04 0.92 54.83
C ASN A 2 -79.75 0.89 53.32
N LYS A 3 -78.87 1.78 52.85
CA LYS A 3 -78.42 1.82 51.45
C LYS A 3 -77.38 0.72 51.24
N LYS A 4 -77.74 -0.33 50.49
CA LYS A 4 -76.79 -1.32 49.98
C LYS A 4 -76.00 -0.70 48.81
N SER A 5 -74.70 -0.55 48.98
CA SER A 5 -73.77 -0.17 47.93
C SER A 5 -73.61 -1.33 46.94
N ASN A 6 -74.16 -1.15 45.74
CA ASN A 6 -73.99 -2.10 44.63
C ASN A 6 -72.68 -1.75 43.91
N VAL A 7 -71.55 -2.27 44.42
CA VAL A 7 -70.24 -2.12 43.78
C VAL A 7 -69.92 -3.41 43.03
N LEU A 8 -70.03 -3.36 41.70
CA LEU A 8 -69.53 -4.40 40.80
C LEU A 8 -68.00 -4.42 40.88
N GLN A 9 -67.44 -5.46 41.50
CA GLN A 9 -65.99 -5.68 41.47
C GLN A 9 -65.60 -6.25 40.11
N PHE A 10 -64.79 -5.51 39.36
CA PHE A 10 -64.18 -6.03 38.13
C PHE A 10 -63.23 -7.18 38.47
N PRO A 11 -63.27 -8.30 37.73
CA PRO A 11 -62.38 -9.43 37.96
C PRO A 11 -60.93 -9.00 37.72
N LYS A 12 -60.11 -8.99 38.78
CA LYS A 12 -58.67 -8.67 38.74
C LYS A 12 -57.83 -9.75 38.08
N GLU A 13 -58.42 -10.89 37.74
CA GLU A 13 -57.73 -11.96 37.04
C GLU A 13 -57.91 -11.80 35.55
N GLN A 14 -56.93 -11.14 34.91
CA GLN A 14 -56.74 -11.25 33.47
C GLN A 14 -56.76 -12.73 33.10
N SER A 15 -57.78 -13.12 32.33
CA SER A 15 -58.02 -14.51 31.93
C SER A 15 -56.74 -15.17 31.45
N THR A 16 -56.56 -16.44 31.79
CA THR A 16 -55.39 -17.24 31.41
C THR A 16 -55.04 -17.15 29.92
N ARG A 17 -56.05 -16.92 29.07
CA ARG A 17 -55.91 -16.64 27.63
C ARG A 17 -55.14 -15.35 27.32
N VAL A 18 -55.34 -14.27 28.08
CA VAL A 18 -54.60 -13.00 27.91
C VAL A 18 -53.13 -13.20 28.30
N ARG A 19 -52.84 -13.91 29.40
CA ARG A 19 -51.45 -14.24 29.79
C ARG A 19 -50.72 -15.11 28.76
N VAL A 20 -51.43 -16.03 28.09
CA VAL A 20 -50.84 -16.87 27.03
C VAL A 20 -50.52 -16.03 25.80
N HIS A 21 -51.41 -15.13 25.39
CA HIS A 21 -51.16 -14.22 24.27
C HIS A 21 -50.03 -13.21 24.56
N GLU A 22 -49.92 -12.70 25.79
CA GLU A 22 -48.81 -11.82 26.18
C GLU A 22 -47.47 -12.55 26.23
N ARG A 23 -47.43 -13.79 26.74
CA ARG A 23 -46.23 -14.65 26.69
C ARG A 23 -45.81 -14.98 25.25
N ALA A 24 -46.77 -15.24 24.36
CA ALA A 24 -46.49 -15.47 22.95
C ALA A 24 -45.90 -14.21 22.28
N ARG A 25 -46.51 -13.03 22.48
CA ARG A 25 -46.00 -11.75 21.97
C ARG A 25 -44.62 -11.39 22.53
N GLY A 26 -44.37 -11.65 23.82
CA GLY A 26 -43.06 -11.48 24.45
C GLY A 26 -42.00 -12.39 23.83
N ARG A 27 -42.33 -13.66 23.57
CA ARG A 27 -41.43 -14.60 22.88
C ARG A 27 -41.13 -14.16 21.45
N HIS A 28 -42.13 -13.71 20.68
CA HIS A 28 -41.88 -13.21 19.33
C HIS A 28 -40.97 -11.98 19.31
N ARG A 29 -41.16 -11.04 20.25
CA ARG A 29 -40.26 -9.87 20.40
C ARG A 29 -38.85 -10.27 20.81
N ALA A 30 -38.71 -11.23 21.73
CA ALA A 30 -37.40 -11.76 22.13
C ALA A 30 -36.70 -12.48 20.98
N VAL A 31 -37.41 -13.29 20.19
CA VAL A 31 -36.87 -13.96 19.00
C VAL A 31 -36.43 -12.95 17.94
N LEU A 32 -37.24 -11.90 17.70
CA LEU A 32 -36.88 -10.83 16.78
C LEU A 32 -35.65 -10.05 17.26
N ALA A 33 -35.57 -9.68 18.54
CA ALA A 33 -34.40 -9.01 19.10
C ALA A 33 -33.13 -9.86 19.00
N MET A 34 -33.23 -11.16 19.27
CA MET A 34 -32.12 -12.11 19.13
C MET A 34 -31.70 -12.29 17.66
N SER A 35 -32.65 -12.26 16.71
CA SER A 35 -32.31 -12.33 15.28
C SER A 35 -31.56 -11.08 14.80
N ILE A 36 -31.95 -9.89 15.25
CA ILE A 36 -31.27 -8.64 14.89
C ILE A 36 -29.86 -8.62 15.48
N LEU A 37 -29.71 -9.03 16.75
CA LEU A 37 -28.41 -9.13 17.41
C LEU A 37 -27.49 -10.15 16.72
N SER A 38 -28.04 -11.29 16.29
CA SER A 38 -27.31 -12.31 15.54
C SER A 38 -26.82 -11.81 14.20
N ILE A 39 -27.64 -11.07 13.45
CA ILE A 39 -27.25 -10.48 12.15
C ILE A 39 -26.14 -9.44 12.34
N LEU A 40 -26.23 -8.59 13.37
CA LEU A 40 -25.19 -7.61 13.68
C LEU A 40 -23.86 -8.27 14.07
N MET A 41 -23.90 -9.29 14.93
CA MET A 41 -22.71 -10.06 15.29
C MET A 41 -22.09 -10.77 14.08
N MET A 42 -22.92 -11.37 13.21
CA MET A 42 -22.46 -12.02 11.99
C MET A 42 -21.81 -11.01 11.04
N SER A 43 -22.36 -9.78 10.93
CA SER A 43 -21.78 -8.71 10.12
C SER A 43 -20.42 -8.24 10.65
N VAL A 44 -20.28 -8.09 11.97
CA VAL A 44 -19.01 -7.67 12.58
C VAL A 44 -17.95 -8.77 12.46
N LEU A 45 -18.33 -10.03 12.70
CA LEU A 45 -17.43 -11.18 12.55
C LEU A 45 -17.03 -11.40 11.08
N SER A 46 -17.95 -11.25 10.14
CA SER A 46 -17.66 -11.35 8.70
C SER A 46 -16.73 -10.23 8.24
N ASN A 47 -16.94 -8.99 8.71
CA ASN A 47 -16.04 -7.89 8.40
C ASN A 47 -14.65 -8.10 9.02
N GLN A 48 -14.58 -8.58 10.27
CA GLN A 48 -13.31 -8.89 10.92
C GLN A 48 -12.58 -10.05 10.23
N TRP A 49 -13.30 -11.05 9.72
CA TRP A 49 -12.71 -12.15 8.97
C TRP A 49 -12.21 -11.70 7.60
N LEU A 50 -12.96 -10.84 6.91
CA LEU A 50 -12.56 -10.27 5.61
C LEU A 50 -11.38 -9.28 5.71
N THR A 51 -11.25 -8.58 6.83
CA THR A 51 -10.19 -7.58 7.07
C THR A 51 -8.99 -8.13 7.86
N ARG A 52 -9.03 -9.39 8.30
CA ARG A 52 -7.85 -10.05 8.83
C ARG A 52 -6.85 -10.23 7.68
N PRO A 53 -5.65 -9.64 7.77
CA PRO A 53 -4.59 -9.96 6.84
C PRO A 53 -4.15 -11.40 7.14
N GLU A 54 -4.68 -12.37 6.39
CA GLU A 54 -4.08 -13.68 6.27
C GLU A 54 -2.68 -13.48 5.68
N THR A 55 -1.69 -13.53 6.56
CA THR A 55 -0.29 -13.73 6.20
C THR A 55 -0.15 -15.15 5.66
N SER A 56 -0.62 -15.43 4.44
CA SER A 56 -0.26 -16.61 3.62
C SER A 56 -1.02 -16.66 2.28
N GLY A 57 -0.33 -16.31 1.20
CA GLY A 57 -0.37 -17.06 -0.07
C GLY A 57 -1.66 -17.11 -0.90
N HIS A 58 -1.64 -16.34 -2.00
CA HIS A 58 -2.23 -16.67 -3.31
C HIS A 58 -3.77 -16.81 -3.42
N SER A 59 -4.43 -15.74 -3.88
CA SER A 59 -5.09 -15.67 -5.22
C SER A 59 -6.23 -14.65 -5.23
N GLY A 60 -6.33 -13.86 -6.32
CA GLY A 60 -7.61 -13.27 -6.73
C GLY A 60 -7.80 -11.75 -6.56
N GLY A 61 -7.00 -10.97 -7.29
CA GLY A 61 -7.40 -9.77 -8.03
C GLY A 61 -8.44 -8.79 -7.45
N ARG A 62 -7.96 -7.57 -7.17
CA ARG A 62 -8.69 -6.34 -6.77
C ARG A 62 -8.91 -6.17 -5.26
N GLY A 63 -7.82 -6.06 -4.52
CA GLY A 63 -7.77 -5.46 -3.20
C GLY A 63 -6.69 -4.40 -3.18
N ILE A 64 -7.11 -3.13 -3.18
CA ILE A 64 -6.46 -1.92 -2.63
C ILE A 64 -4.92 -1.94 -2.62
N ALA A 65 -4.31 -1.10 -3.46
CA ALA A 65 -2.89 -0.81 -3.42
C ALA A 65 -2.49 -0.29 -2.02
N SER A 66 -1.66 -1.08 -1.34
CA SER A 66 -0.70 -0.73 -0.29
C SER A 66 -1.11 0.34 0.73
N PHE A 67 -1.72 -0.08 1.84
CA PHE A 67 -1.39 0.52 3.14
C PHE A 67 -0.25 -0.30 3.75
N SER A 68 0.98 0.07 3.41
CA SER A 68 2.13 -0.31 4.23
C SER A 68 2.32 0.82 5.25
N PRO A 69 2.36 0.56 6.56
CA PRO A 69 2.55 1.60 7.57
C PRO A 69 4.03 2.00 7.58
N THR A 70 4.47 2.73 6.55
CA THR A 70 5.86 3.16 6.42
C THR A 70 6.04 4.64 6.13
N ASP A 71 5.04 5.49 6.40
CA ASP A 71 5.25 6.89 6.83
C ASP A 71 3.93 7.64 7.07
N VAL A 72 3.25 7.33 8.18
CA VAL A 72 2.02 8.02 8.61
C VAL A 72 2.21 9.56 8.66
N LYS A 73 3.42 10.04 8.94
CA LYS A 73 3.75 11.47 8.96
C LYS A 73 3.78 12.10 7.58
N SER A 74 4.26 11.39 6.56
CA SER A 74 4.32 11.91 5.19
C SER A 74 2.92 12.02 4.59
N GLU A 75 2.05 11.03 4.89
CA GLU A 75 0.65 10.98 4.47
C GLU A 75 -0.17 12.11 5.12
N ILE A 76 -0.03 12.33 6.44
CA ILE A 76 -0.73 13.42 7.15
C ILE A 76 -0.34 14.79 6.59
N ASN A 77 0.94 14.99 6.25
CA ASN A 77 1.41 16.27 5.68
C ASN A 77 0.86 16.49 4.26
N TRP A 78 0.73 15.41 3.48
CA TRP A 78 0.11 15.46 2.16
C TRP A 78 -1.39 15.80 2.25
N GLU A 79 -2.13 15.14 3.14
CA GLU A 79 -3.55 15.41 3.36
C GLU A 79 -3.80 16.84 3.84
N HIS A 80 -2.96 17.32 4.77
CA HIS A 80 -3.07 18.67 5.31
C HIS A 80 -2.76 19.75 4.26
N ARG A 81 -1.80 19.48 3.36
CA ARG A 81 -1.52 20.36 2.22
C ARG A 81 -2.68 20.37 1.22
N LEU A 82 -3.20 19.19 0.89
CA LEU A 82 -4.34 19.03 -0.02
C LEU A 82 -5.59 19.77 0.50
N ALA A 83 -5.91 19.59 1.79
CA ALA A 83 -7.03 20.28 2.42
C ALA A 83 -6.85 21.81 2.41
N ARG A 84 -5.61 22.30 2.60
CA ARG A 84 -5.29 23.73 2.55
C ARG A 84 -5.41 24.31 1.14
N GLU A 85 -5.01 23.55 0.12
CA GLU A 85 -5.14 23.95 -1.29
C GLU A 85 -6.60 23.91 -1.76
N LEU A 86 -7.41 22.95 -1.31
CA LEU A 86 -8.86 22.92 -1.54
C LEU A 86 -9.57 24.10 -0.86
N ALA A 87 -9.15 24.46 0.36
CA ALA A 87 -9.75 25.55 1.12
C ALA A 87 -9.36 26.95 0.58
N SER A 88 -8.24 27.09 -0.12
CA SER A 88 -7.78 28.39 -0.63
C SER A 88 -8.53 28.86 -1.88
N GLY A 89 -9.39 28.03 -2.48
CA GLY A 89 -10.27 28.42 -3.59
C GLY A 89 -9.55 28.81 -4.88
N GLN A 90 -8.21 28.66 -4.95
CA GLN A 90 -7.51 28.56 -6.22
C GLN A 90 -8.00 27.28 -6.87
N GLY A 91 -8.65 27.41 -8.02
CA GLY A 91 -9.25 26.29 -8.73
C GLY A 91 -8.32 25.09 -8.76
N LEU A 92 -8.91 23.89 -8.63
CA LEU A 92 -8.27 22.62 -8.94
C LEU A 92 -7.96 22.55 -10.44
N ASP A 93 -7.12 23.46 -10.93
CA ASP A 93 -6.52 23.40 -12.25
C ASP A 93 -5.54 22.23 -12.22
N ALA A 94 -6.08 21.04 -12.51
CA ALA A 94 -5.39 19.96 -13.19
C ALA A 94 -3.98 19.56 -12.67
N HIS A 95 -3.70 19.65 -11.37
CA HIS A 95 -2.51 19.04 -10.75
C HIS A 95 -2.66 17.52 -10.50
N LEU A 96 -3.53 16.83 -11.25
CA LEU A 96 -3.66 15.37 -11.25
C LEU A 96 -2.46 14.64 -11.87
N GLY A 97 -1.46 15.38 -12.39
CA GLY A 97 -0.21 14.82 -12.87
C GLY A 97 0.98 15.56 -12.29
N VAL A 98 1.40 15.21 -11.07
CA VAL A 98 2.73 15.58 -10.60
C VAL A 98 3.74 14.90 -11.54
N LYS A 99 4.62 15.68 -12.15
CA LYS A 99 5.68 15.13 -13.01
C LYS A 99 6.48 14.11 -12.18
N PRO A 100 6.64 12.86 -12.66
CA PRO A 100 7.40 11.84 -11.93
C PRO A 100 8.81 12.34 -11.60
N SER A 101 9.29 12.02 -10.39
CA SER A 101 10.69 12.27 -10.08
C SER A 101 11.59 11.39 -10.94
N LEU A 102 12.86 11.77 -11.12
CA LEU A 102 13.83 10.93 -11.85
C LEU A 102 13.96 9.53 -11.23
N ARG A 103 13.76 9.43 -9.90
CA ARG A 103 13.72 8.17 -9.18
C ARG A 103 12.52 7.33 -9.61
N ASP A 104 11.33 7.91 -9.66
CA ASP A 104 10.11 7.20 -10.04
C ASP A 104 10.15 6.80 -11.52
N GLU A 105 10.73 7.65 -12.39
CA GLU A 105 10.97 7.33 -13.79
C GLU A 105 11.96 6.16 -13.95
N LEU A 106 13.00 6.09 -13.12
CA LEU A 106 13.92 4.95 -13.09
C LEU A 106 13.21 3.67 -12.65
N ILE A 107 12.49 3.71 -11.54
CA ILE A 107 11.87 2.53 -10.91
C ILE A 107 10.70 2.01 -11.76
N TYR A 108 9.74 2.87 -12.08
CA TYR A 108 8.49 2.47 -12.73
C TYR A 108 8.53 2.62 -14.25
N GLY A 109 9.42 3.47 -14.78
CA GLY A 109 9.59 3.65 -16.22
C GLY A 109 10.64 2.70 -16.79
N ALA A 110 11.92 2.94 -16.48
CA ALA A 110 13.03 2.17 -17.07
C ALA A 110 13.12 0.73 -16.56
N LEU A 111 12.80 0.51 -15.28
CA LEU A 111 12.87 -0.80 -14.63
C LEU A 111 11.52 -1.50 -14.49
N GLU A 112 10.45 -0.86 -14.97
CA GLU A 112 9.07 -1.39 -15.02
C GLU A 112 8.53 -1.90 -13.67
N GLY A 113 9.06 -1.39 -12.55
CA GLY A 113 8.69 -1.84 -11.20
C GLY A 113 9.16 -3.26 -10.85
N ARG A 114 10.03 -3.87 -11.64
CA ARG A 114 10.51 -5.26 -11.45
C ARG A 114 11.67 -5.39 -10.46
N TYR A 115 12.18 -4.25 -9.99
CA TYR A 115 13.39 -4.17 -9.17
C TYR A 115 13.06 -3.54 -7.82
N GLY A 116 13.58 -4.15 -6.77
CA GLY A 116 13.62 -3.63 -5.42
C GLY A 116 14.71 -2.58 -5.32
N VAL A 117 14.40 -1.49 -4.63
CA VAL A 117 15.31 -0.36 -4.49
C VAL A 117 15.67 -0.20 -3.03
N LYS A 118 16.97 -0.21 -2.74
CA LYS A 118 17.51 0.19 -1.45
C LYS A 118 17.85 1.68 -1.51
N VAL A 119 17.22 2.44 -0.63
CA VAL A 119 17.33 3.90 -0.57
C VAL A 119 18.26 4.26 0.59
N ALA A 120 19.25 5.12 0.32
CA ALA A 120 20.10 5.74 1.34
C ALA A 120 19.41 6.98 1.94
N ALA A 121 19.99 7.57 2.99
CA ALA A 121 19.48 8.81 3.57
C ALA A 121 19.30 9.90 2.50
N GLY A 122 18.09 10.49 2.42
CA GLY A 122 17.78 11.56 1.46
C GLY A 122 17.20 11.12 0.11
N GLU A 123 16.44 10.01 0.07
CA GLU A 123 15.67 9.54 -1.10
C GLU A 123 16.50 9.11 -2.32
N LYS A 124 17.80 8.93 -2.15
CA LYS A 124 18.72 8.51 -3.21
C LYS A 124 18.91 7.00 -3.26
N ILE A 125 19.12 6.47 -4.46
CA ILE A 125 19.27 5.02 -4.69
C ILE A 125 20.70 4.58 -4.40
N GLU A 126 20.84 3.59 -3.52
CA GLU A 126 22.10 2.93 -3.19
C GLU A 126 22.26 1.63 -4.01
N SER A 127 21.20 0.83 -4.08
CA SER A 127 21.22 -0.41 -4.85
C SER A 127 19.86 -0.76 -5.44
N LEU A 128 19.89 -1.53 -6.53
CA LEU A 128 18.75 -2.08 -7.23
C LEU A 128 18.94 -3.59 -7.30
N GLU A 129 17.91 -4.36 -7.00
CA GLU A 129 17.96 -5.83 -7.05
C GLU A 129 16.69 -6.35 -7.71
N PHE A 130 16.83 -7.28 -8.65
CA PHE A 130 15.68 -7.89 -9.30
C PHE A 130 14.85 -8.69 -8.29
N ILE A 131 13.54 -8.38 -8.17
CA ILE A 131 12.64 -9.12 -7.30
C ILE A 131 12.05 -10.27 -8.11
N ASN A 132 12.49 -11.49 -7.81
CA ASN A 132 11.88 -12.68 -8.36
C ASN A 132 10.55 -12.99 -7.64
N SER A 133 9.47 -12.38 -8.11
CA SER A 133 8.12 -12.53 -7.55
C SER A 133 7.42 -13.83 -7.96
N GLY A 134 8.13 -14.85 -8.46
CA GLY A 134 7.56 -16.15 -8.85
C GLY A 134 6.65 -16.13 -10.09
N THR A 135 6.43 -14.97 -10.69
CA THR A 135 5.84 -14.80 -12.02
C THR A 135 6.95 -14.96 -13.07
N GLU A 136 6.63 -15.34 -14.31
CA GLU A 136 7.56 -15.48 -15.46
C GLU A 136 8.24 -14.15 -15.89
N THR A 137 8.36 -13.21 -14.97
CA THR A 137 9.03 -11.94 -15.17
C THR A 137 10.53 -12.19 -15.14
N SER A 138 11.22 -11.91 -16.24
CA SER A 138 12.67 -11.97 -16.29
C SER A 138 13.32 -10.61 -16.05
N PRO A 139 14.60 -10.57 -15.63
CA PRO A 139 15.33 -9.31 -15.53
C PRO A 139 15.43 -8.60 -16.89
N LEU A 140 15.64 -7.29 -16.88
CA LEU A 140 15.68 -6.44 -18.08
C LEU A 140 17.08 -6.36 -18.67
N VAL A 141 17.18 -6.26 -20.00
CA VAL A 141 18.45 -6.01 -20.70
C VAL A 141 18.68 -4.50 -20.78
N VAL A 142 19.70 -4.00 -20.09
CA VAL A 142 20.17 -2.62 -20.25
C VAL A 142 21.21 -2.59 -21.38
N LYS A 143 20.81 -2.16 -22.58
CA LYS A 143 21.68 -2.13 -23.77
C LYS A 143 22.80 -1.10 -23.66
N ASP A 144 22.46 0.12 -23.25
CA ASP A 144 23.40 1.22 -23.06
C ASP A 144 23.54 1.54 -21.57
N ARG A 145 24.54 0.94 -20.93
CA ARG A 145 24.78 1.06 -19.48
C ARG A 145 25.34 2.44 -19.11
N ALA A 146 26.18 3.02 -19.98
CA ALA A 146 26.73 4.36 -19.77
C ALA A 146 25.61 5.41 -19.85
N GLY A 147 24.80 5.37 -20.90
CA GLY A 147 23.65 6.27 -21.06
C GLY A 147 22.61 6.09 -19.96
N PHE A 148 22.39 4.85 -19.49
CA PHE A 148 21.53 4.57 -18.35
C PHE A 148 22.02 5.26 -17.07
N LEU A 149 23.30 5.11 -16.70
CA LEU A 149 23.86 5.77 -15.52
C LEU A 149 23.77 7.29 -15.64
N LEU A 150 24.11 7.86 -16.79
CA LEU A 150 24.09 9.31 -17.01
C LEU A 150 22.67 9.90 -16.97
N ARG A 151 21.68 9.20 -17.55
CA ARG A 151 20.28 9.64 -17.54
C ARG A 151 19.73 9.74 -16.12
N PHE A 152 20.13 8.82 -15.24
CA PHE A 152 19.63 8.71 -13.88
C PHE A 152 20.66 9.13 -12.81
N SER A 153 21.71 9.87 -13.18
CA SER A 153 22.77 10.34 -12.27
C SER A 153 22.19 11.08 -11.05
N GLY A 154 21.14 11.88 -11.27
CA GLY A 154 20.42 12.60 -10.22
C GLY A 154 19.59 11.71 -9.28
N ALA A 155 19.34 10.44 -9.59
CA ALA A 155 18.59 9.51 -8.75
C ALA A 155 19.49 8.71 -7.79
N PHE A 156 20.78 8.54 -8.12
CA PHE A 156 21.72 7.75 -7.32
C PHE A 156 22.29 8.52 -6.12
N ALA A 157 22.79 7.78 -5.13
CA ALA A 157 23.37 8.32 -3.89
C ALA A 157 24.68 9.11 -4.11
N VAL A 158 25.35 8.89 -5.23
CA VAL A 158 26.58 9.60 -5.61
C VAL A 158 26.28 10.54 -6.77
N SER A 159 26.67 11.80 -6.64
CA SER A 159 26.57 12.79 -7.73
C SER A 159 27.76 12.65 -8.66
N PHE A 160 27.51 12.35 -9.94
CA PHE A 160 28.54 12.23 -10.97
C PHE A 160 28.08 12.87 -12.28
N THR A 161 29.03 13.25 -13.12
CA THR A 161 28.80 13.89 -14.43
C THR A 161 29.28 13.05 -15.58
N GLU A 162 30.28 12.20 -15.35
CA GLU A 162 30.86 11.31 -16.36
C GLU A 162 30.92 9.88 -15.81
N VAL A 163 30.96 8.90 -16.72
CA VAL A 163 31.10 7.48 -16.38
C VAL A 163 32.15 6.85 -17.28
N GLY A 164 32.98 5.98 -16.70
CA GLY A 164 34.00 5.24 -17.44
C GLY A 164 33.99 3.77 -17.08
N LEU A 165 34.06 2.87 -18.06
CA LEU A 165 34.17 1.45 -17.80
C LEU A 165 35.52 1.17 -17.12
N ALA A 166 35.48 0.63 -15.90
CA ALA A 166 36.67 0.30 -15.13
C ALA A 166 37.10 -1.14 -15.38
N GLU A 167 36.14 -2.06 -15.28
CA GLU A 167 36.38 -3.49 -15.39
C GLU A 167 35.16 -4.17 -16.00
N ARG A 168 35.38 -5.15 -16.88
CA ARG A 168 34.34 -6.03 -17.38
C ARG A 168 34.70 -7.46 -16.98
N GLN A 169 33.92 -8.04 -16.07
CA GLN A 169 34.00 -9.45 -15.70
C GLN A 169 33.07 -10.24 -16.62
N ASP A 170 33.61 -10.57 -17.80
CA ASP A 170 32.97 -11.39 -18.84
C ASP A 170 31.45 -11.17 -18.95
N ALA A 171 30.66 -12.22 -18.75
CA ALA A 171 29.21 -12.19 -18.83
C ALA A 171 28.52 -11.90 -17.48
N ALA A 172 29.26 -11.96 -16.36
CA ALA A 172 28.69 -11.94 -15.02
C ALA A 172 28.60 -10.54 -14.40
N GLY A 173 29.41 -9.59 -14.84
CA GLY A 173 29.32 -8.23 -14.33
C GLY A 173 30.21 -7.19 -15.00
N GLU A 174 29.88 -5.93 -14.76
CA GLU A 174 30.65 -4.77 -15.21
C GLU A 174 30.76 -3.73 -14.09
N THR A 175 31.95 -3.19 -13.90
CA THR A 175 32.22 -2.11 -12.95
C THR A 175 32.50 -0.83 -13.71
N TRP A 176 31.77 0.22 -13.36
CA TRP A 176 31.87 1.55 -13.96
C TRP A 176 32.34 2.55 -12.91
N ASN A 177 33.41 3.29 -13.19
CA ASN A 177 33.83 4.43 -12.39
C ASN A 177 32.86 5.60 -12.61
N LEU A 178 32.40 6.18 -11.52
CA LEU A 178 31.58 7.39 -11.51
C LEU A 178 32.51 8.58 -11.29
N VAL A 179 32.51 9.53 -12.23
CA VAL A 179 33.44 10.65 -12.25
C VAL A 179 32.69 11.96 -11.97
N GLY A 180 33.16 12.70 -10.97
CA GLY A 180 32.62 13.99 -10.56
C GLY A 180 32.99 15.13 -11.51
N ALA A 181 32.42 16.31 -11.28
CA ALA A 181 32.67 17.49 -12.10
C ALA A 181 34.14 17.97 -12.07
N ASP A 182 34.87 17.60 -11.03
CA ASP A 182 36.31 17.86 -10.83
C ASP A 182 37.21 16.80 -11.49
N ARG A 183 36.63 15.87 -12.27
CA ARG A 183 37.30 14.72 -12.89
C ARG A 183 37.91 13.73 -11.90
N THR A 184 37.45 13.73 -10.65
CA THR A 184 37.84 12.70 -9.67
C THR A 184 36.85 11.54 -9.68
N ILE A 185 37.33 10.34 -9.34
CA ILE A 185 36.45 9.18 -9.15
C ILE A 185 35.75 9.34 -7.81
N VAL A 186 34.43 9.53 -7.85
CA VAL A 186 33.57 9.76 -6.69
C VAL A 186 32.84 8.50 -6.20
N GLY A 187 32.93 7.42 -6.97
CA GLY A 187 32.34 6.13 -6.64
C GLY A 187 32.42 5.13 -7.80
N GLN A 188 31.79 3.98 -7.62
CA GLN A 188 31.71 2.90 -8.60
C GLN A 188 30.30 2.34 -8.68
N ALA A 189 29.83 2.09 -9.90
CA ALA A 189 28.59 1.38 -10.19
C ALA A 189 28.91 -0.05 -10.62
N LEU A 190 28.46 -1.03 -9.85
CA LEU A 190 28.65 -2.46 -10.12
C LEU A 190 27.37 -3.04 -10.70
N PHE A 191 27.42 -3.43 -11.97
CA PHE A 191 26.38 -4.17 -12.65
C PHE A 191 26.63 -5.65 -12.46
N HIS A 192 25.67 -6.35 -11.86
CA HIS A 192 25.60 -7.79 -11.90
C HIS A 192 24.64 -8.19 -13.01
N LEU A 193 25.10 -9.10 -13.87
CA LEU A 193 24.38 -9.57 -15.02
C LEU A 193 24.10 -11.07 -14.88
N ASP A 194 22.98 -11.52 -15.44
CA ASP A 194 22.72 -12.93 -15.61
C ASP A 194 23.42 -13.49 -16.86
N ASP A 195 23.36 -14.81 -17.07
CA ASP A 195 23.97 -15.52 -18.20
C ASP A 195 23.47 -15.04 -19.58
N ARG A 196 22.39 -14.25 -19.62
CA ARG A 196 21.81 -13.67 -20.83
C ARG A 196 22.09 -12.16 -20.94
N GLY A 197 22.96 -11.62 -20.08
CA GLY A 197 23.33 -10.21 -20.05
C GLY A 197 22.25 -9.28 -19.50
N ARG A 198 21.27 -9.81 -18.77
CA ARG A 198 20.17 -9.06 -18.14
C ARG A 198 20.60 -8.58 -16.76
N LEU A 199 20.18 -7.38 -16.37
CA LEU A 199 20.55 -6.77 -15.10
C LEU A 199 19.93 -7.53 -13.93
N SER A 200 20.72 -8.21 -13.11
CA SER A 200 20.24 -8.84 -11.88
C SER A 200 20.29 -7.87 -10.70
N SER A 201 21.38 -7.12 -10.55
CA SER A 201 21.49 -6.06 -9.56
C SER A 201 22.44 -4.94 -9.99
N LEU A 202 22.22 -3.75 -9.44
CA LEU A 202 23.10 -2.58 -9.58
C LEU A 202 23.43 -2.06 -8.20
N VAL A 203 24.71 -1.96 -7.87
CA VAL A 203 25.17 -1.44 -6.57
C VAL A 203 26.04 -0.21 -6.79
N ILE A 204 25.71 0.89 -6.13
CA ILE A 204 26.50 2.11 -6.14
C ILE A 204 27.36 2.13 -4.88
N LYS A 205 28.68 2.02 -5.05
CA LYS A 205 29.67 2.21 -3.99
C LYS A 205 30.25 3.62 -4.06
N LYS A 206 30.51 4.20 -2.91
CA LYS A 206 31.23 5.46 -2.76
C LYS A 206 32.67 5.17 -2.36
#